data_AF-A0A7L4R7E7-F1
#
_entry.id   AF-A0A7L4R7E7-F1
#
_cell.length_a   1.000
_cell.length_b   1.000
_cell.length_c   1.000
_cell.angle_alpha   90.00
_cell.angle_beta   90.00
_cell.angle_gamma   90.00
#
_symmetry.space_group_name_H-M   'P 1'
#
loop_
_entity.id
_entity.type
_entity.pdbx_description
1 polymer ?
#
loop_
_entity_poly.entity_id
_entity_poly.type
_entity_poly.pdbx_seq_one_letter_code
_entity_poly.pdbx_strand_id
1 'polypeptide(L)'
;MDSKRKAIIKSSVRSSIEKLISQARKAYTSDNPERSKRYIRMAFDLLKKHKTKLPEELRNSFCRKCHLVWIPDKTATVSYDRRNNCLRVRCICGFSKRL
;
A
#
# COMPACT_ATOMS: atom_id res chain seq x y z
N MET A 1 6.98 -12.35 -26.36
CA MET A 1 7.72 -11.88 -25.16
C MET A 1 7.99 -13.07 -24.26
N ASP A 2 9.26 -13.47 -24.17
CA ASP A 2 9.70 -14.69 -23.48
C ASP A 2 9.25 -14.76 -22.02
N SER A 3 8.89 -15.96 -21.57
CA SER A 3 8.45 -16.22 -20.19
C SER A 3 9.47 -15.74 -19.15
N LYS A 4 10.77 -15.90 -19.44
CA LYS A 4 11.88 -15.42 -18.59
C LYS A 4 11.87 -13.89 -18.43
N ARG A 5 11.67 -13.13 -19.51
CA ARG A 5 11.60 -11.66 -19.45
C ARG A 5 10.41 -11.18 -18.63
N LYS A 6 9.26 -11.85 -18.74
CA LYS A 6 8.07 -11.57 -17.91
C LYS A 6 8.36 -11.75 -16.41
N ALA A 7 9.06 -12.82 -16.04
CA ALA A 7 9.40 -13.09 -14.64
C ALA A 7 10.33 -12.02 -14.06
N ILE A 8 11.37 -11.62 -14.82
CA ILE A 8 12.32 -10.56 -14.41
C ILE A 8 11.60 -9.22 -14.23
N ILE A 9 10.70 -8.87 -15.15
CA ILE A 9 9.92 -7.62 -15.02
C ILE A 9 9.05 -7.68 -13.76
N LYS A 10 8.40 -8.81 -13.47
CA LYS A 10 7.58 -8.96 -12.26
C LYS A 10 8.41 -8.81 -10.97
N SER A 11 9.60 -9.41 -10.89
CA SER A 11 10.47 -9.27 -9.72
C SER A 11 10.98 -7.83 -9.55
N SER A 12 11.36 -7.18 -10.65
CA SER A 12 11.77 -5.77 -10.65
C SER A 12 10.64 -4.82 -10.20
N VAL A 13 9.42 -5.05 -10.68
CA VAL A 13 8.22 -4.30 -10.26
C VAL A 13 7.95 -4.50 -8.77
N ARG A 14 8.06 -5.74 -8.27
CA ARG A 14 7.91 -6.03 -6.83
C ARG A 14 8.88 -5.19 -5.99
N SER A 15 10.17 -5.24 -6.31
CA SER A 15 11.20 -4.48 -5.58
C SER A 15 10.94 -2.96 -5.64
N SER A 16 10.47 -2.46 -6.78
CA SER A 16 10.14 -1.04 -6.95
C SER A 16 8.97 -0.60 -6.06
N ILE A 17 7.94 -1.43 -5.94
CA ILE A 17 6.77 -1.15 -5.08
C ILE A 17 7.16 -1.15 -3.60
N GLU A 18 7.98 -2.12 -3.16
CA GLU A 18 8.50 -2.19 -1.79
C GLU A 18 9.25 -0.89 -1.43
N LYS A 19 10.11 -0.42 -2.34
CA LYS A 19 10.83 0.86 -2.17
C LYS A 19 9.89 2.05 -2.11
N LEU A 20 8.90 2.13 -3.00
CA LEU A 20 7.93 3.24 -3.01
C LEU A 20 7.10 3.31 -1.72
N ILE A 21 6.67 2.16 -1.19
CA ILE A 21 5.91 2.13 0.08
C ILE A 21 6.81 2.54 1.26
N SER A 22 8.07 2.10 1.26
CA SER A 22 9.05 2.52 2.28
C SER A 22 9.28 4.04 2.24
N GLN A 23 9.48 4.60 1.04
CA GLN A 23 9.60 6.06 0.84
C GLN A 23 8.32 6.81 1.25
N ALA A 24 7.14 6.23 0.97
CA ALA A 24 5.87 6.81 1.39
C ALA A 24 5.74 6.91 2.90
N ARG A 25 6.18 5.89 3.65
CA ARG A 25 6.22 5.93 5.12
C ARG A 25 7.18 7.02 5.61
N LYS A 26 8.39 7.08 5.07
CA LYS A 26 9.39 8.11 5.42
C LYS A 26 8.86 9.52 5.15
N ALA A 27 8.30 9.75 3.97
CA ALA A 27 7.75 11.05 3.59
C ALA A 27 6.61 11.50 4.52
N TYR A 28 5.75 10.58 4.97
CA TYR A 28 4.71 10.92 5.93
C TYR A 28 5.29 11.30 7.30
N THR A 29 6.29 10.55 7.80
CA THR A 29 6.97 10.86 9.07
C THR A 29 7.72 12.19 9.01
N SER A 30 8.24 12.57 7.84
CA SER A 30 8.86 13.89 7.59
C SER A 30 7.85 14.99 7.27
N ASP A 31 6.59 14.86 7.73
CA ASP A 31 5.51 15.85 7.57
C ASP A 31 5.20 16.25 6.11
N ASN A 32 5.40 15.33 5.17
CA ASN A 32 5.10 15.52 3.75
C ASN A 32 4.02 14.53 3.28
N PRO A 33 2.75 14.68 3.73
CA PRO A 33 1.68 13.74 3.43
C PRO A 33 1.32 13.66 1.95
N GLU A 34 1.41 14.76 1.20
CA GLU A 34 1.16 14.75 -0.25
C GLU A 34 2.22 13.96 -1.02
N ARG A 35 3.49 14.06 -0.62
CA ARG A 35 4.57 13.26 -1.19
C ARG A 35 4.34 11.77 -0.91
N SER A 36 3.90 11.44 0.31
CA SER A 36 3.53 10.07 0.68
C SER A 36 2.43 9.51 -0.24
N LYS A 37 1.35 10.26 -0.46
CA LYS A 37 0.26 9.86 -1.36
C LYS A 37 0.75 9.64 -2.80
N ARG A 38 1.63 10.53 -3.29
CA ARG A 38 2.21 10.40 -4.64
C ARG A 38 2.98 9.10 -4.82
N TYR A 39 3.79 8.69 -3.85
CA TYR A 39 4.52 7.42 -3.93
C TYR A 39 3.60 6.20 -4.00
N ILE A 40 2.51 6.19 -3.22
CA ILE A 40 1.53 5.10 -3.28
C ILE A 40 0.79 5.09 -4.62
N ARG A 41 0.41 6.26 -5.16
CA ARG A 41 -0.17 6.36 -6.50
C ARG A 41 0.78 5.79 -7.57
N MET A 42 2.06 6.15 -7.53
CA MET A 42 3.07 5.60 -8.44
C MET A 42 3.16 4.07 -8.33
N ALA A 43 3.06 3.51 -7.12
CA ALA A 43 3.06 2.05 -6.94
C ALA A 43 1.85 1.38 -7.61
N PHE A 44 0.66 1.99 -7.55
CA PHE A 44 -0.53 1.51 -8.26
C PHE A 44 -0.38 1.59 -9.78
N ASP A 45 0.17 2.69 -10.28
CA ASP A 45 0.39 2.87 -11.71
C ASP A 45 1.35 1.82 -12.26
N LEU A 46 2.41 1.48 -11.51
CA LEU A 46 3.32 0.39 -11.86
C LEU A 46 2.60 -0.97 -11.90
N LEU A 47 1.78 -1.28 -10.90
CA LEU A 47 0.99 -2.51 -10.87
C LEU A 47 0.05 -2.61 -12.07
N LYS A 48 -0.67 -1.52 -12.38
CA LYS A 48 -1.61 -1.44 -13.50
C LYS A 48 -0.89 -1.57 -14.84
N LYS A 49 0.22 -0.86 -15.02
CA LYS A 49 1.04 -0.88 -16.24
C LYS A 49 1.58 -2.28 -16.54
N HIS A 50 2.07 -2.99 -15.53
CA HIS A 50 2.67 -4.31 -15.70
C HIS A 50 1.70 -5.48 -15.48
N LYS A 51 0.41 -5.19 -15.19
CA LYS A 51 -0.63 -6.18 -14.88
C LYS A 51 -0.17 -7.18 -13.80
N THR A 52 0.56 -6.67 -12.82
CA THR A 52 1.11 -7.47 -11.70
C THR A 52 0.17 -7.37 -10.51
N LYS A 53 0.04 -8.47 -9.75
CA LYS A 53 -0.72 -8.47 -8.50
C LYS A 53 0.09 -7.76 -7.41
N LEU A 54 -0.58 -7.01 -6.54
CA LEU A 54 0.05 -6.46 -5.34
C LEU A 54 0.49 -7.62 -4.44
N PRO A 55 1.76 -7.66 -3.99
CA PRO A 55 2.23 -8.66 -3.03
C PRO A 55 1.36 -8.68 -1.77
N GLU A 56 1.07 -9.86 -1.23
CA GLU A 56 0.13 -10.01 -0.11
C GLU A 56 0.59 -9.29 1.16
N GLU A 57 1.89 -9.31 1.43
CA GLU A 57 2.56 -8.58 2.52
C GLU A 57 2.26 -7.07 2.47
N LEU A 58 2.16 -6.51 1.25
CA LEU A 58 1.96 -5.08 1.03
C LEU A 58 0.48 -4.70 0.93
N ARG A 59 -0.41 -5.69 0.85
CA ARG A 59 -1.86 -5.50 0.67
C ARG A 59 -2.53 -4.73 1.80
N ASN A 60 -1.89 -4.72 2.97
CA ASN A 60 -2.34 -4.09 4.20
C ASN A 60 -1.46 -2.88 4.60
N SER A 61 -0.66 -2.33 3.68
CA SER A 61 0.25 -1.22 4.00
C SER A 61 -0.32 0.18 3.76
N PHE A 62 -1.44 0.32 3.03
CA PHE A 62 -1.98 1.64 2.65
C PHE A 62 -3.48 1.59 2.34
N CYS A 63 -4.10 2.76 2.34
CA CYS A 63 -5.49 2.95 1.95
C CYS A 63 -5.64 2.93 0.43
N ARG A 64 -6.53 2.09 -0.10
CA ARG A 64 -6.86 2.05 -1.53
C ARG A 64 -7.70 3.23 -2.02
N LYS A 65 -8.35 3.97 -1.10
CA LYS A 65 -9.20 5.13 -1.42
C LYS A 65 -8.38 6.41 -1.52
N CYS A 66 -7.71 6.79 -0.43
CA CYS A 66 -6.96 8.05 -0.36
C CYS A 66 -5.46 7.92 -0.70
N HIS A 67 -4.97 6.71 -0.97
CA HIS A 67 -3.55 6.41 -1.26
C HIS A 67 -2.59 6.77 -0.12
N LEU A 68 -3.08 6.88 1.11
CA LEU A 68 -2.25 7.16 2.27
C LEU A 68 -1.69 5.87 2.86
N VAL A 69 -0.42 5.88 3.27
CA VAL A 69 0.17 4.78 4.04
C VAL A 69 -0.57 4.57 5.35
N TRP A 70 -0.76 3.31 5.76
CA TRP A 70 -1.30 2.97 7.07
C TRP A 70 -0.18 2.89 8.09
N ILE A 71 -0.23 3.83 9.02
CA ILE A 71 0.63 3.93 10.19
C ILE A 71 -0.32 3.88 11.38
N PRO A 72 -0.21 2.86 12.25
CA PRO A 72 -1.00 2.76 13.47
C PRO A 72 -0.98 4.08 14.23
N ASP A 73 -2.14 4.48 14.75
CA ASP A 73 -2.37 5.66 15.58
C ASP A 73 -2.12 7.03 14.92
N LYS A 74 -1.59 7.05 13.68
CA LYS A 74 -1.40 8.30 12.92
C LYS A 74 -2.37 8.44 11.75
N THR A 75 -2.42 7.45 10.88
CA THR A 75 -3.22 7.49 9.63
C THR A 75 -4.26 6.38 9.55
N ALA A 76 -4.13 5.39 10.42
CA ALA A 76 -5.06 4.28 10.54
C ALA A 76 -5.21 3.86 12.00
N THR A 77 -6.45 3.64 12.41
CA THR A 77 -6.81 3.01 13.68
C THR A 77 -7.03 1.53 13.44
N VAL A 78 -6.37 0.68 14.22
CA VAL A 78 -6.59 -0.77 14.20
C VAL A 78 -7.42 -1.13 15.42
N SER A 79 -8.52 -1.84 15.20
CA SER A 79 -9.45 -2.24 16.26
C SER A 79 -9.92 -3.67 16.05
N TYR A 80 -10.20 -4.38 17.13
CA TYR A 80 -10.77 -5.72 17.04
C TYR A 80 -12.30 -5.63 16.96
N ASP A 81 -12.87 -6.20 15.90
CA ASP A 81 -14.31 -6.25 15.65
C ASP A 81 -14.88 -7.53 16.27
N ARG A 82 -15.41 -7.41 17.50
CA ARG A 82 -15.98 -8.53 18.26
C ARG A 82 -17.11 -9.24 17.52
N ARG A 83 -17.91 -8.52 16.72
CA ARG A 83 -19.06 -9.09 16.02
C ARG A 83 -18.65 -10.02 14.89
N ASN A 84 -17.55 -9.70 14.21
CA ASN A 84 -17.07 -10.45 13.06
C ASN A 84 -15.80 -11.28 13.37
N ASN A 85 -15.36 -11.28 14.64
CA ASN A 85 -14.14 -11.95 15.09
C ASN A 85 -12.92 -11.66 14.19
N CYS A 86 -12.73 -10.39 13.81
CA CYS A 86 -11.68 -9.99 12.86
C CYS A 86 -11.04 -8.65 13.24
N LEU A 87 -9.84 -8.39 12.72
CA LEU A 87 -9.23 -7.07 12.84
C LEU A 87 -9.83 -6.10 11.82
N ARG A 88 -10.13 -4.88 12.26
CA ARG A 88 -10.63 -3.80 11.42
C ARG A 88 -9.65 -2.66 11.42
N VAL A 89 -9.17 -2.29 10.24
CA VAL A 89 -8.34 -1.11 10.01
C VAL A 89 -9.21 0.00 9.44
N ARG A 90 -9.28 1.13 10.15
CA ARG A 90 -9.99 2.35 9.71
C ARG A 90 -8.97 3.42 9.38
N CYS A 91 -8.98 3.89 8.15
CA CYS A 91 -8.19 5.04 7.72
C CYS A 91 -8.85 6.35 8.14
N ILE A 92 -8.05 7.39 8.33
CA ILE A 92 -8.53 8.76 8.60
C ILE A 92 -9.48 9.31 7.53
N CYS A 93 -9.42 8.82 6.29
CA CYS A 93 -10.37 9.22 5.23
C CYS A 93 -11.76 8.55 5.32
N GLY A 94 -12.01 7.77 6.38
CA GLY A 94 -13.25 7.02 6.58
C GLY A 94 -13.30 5.64 5.91
N PHE A 95 -12.31 5.27 5.09
CA PHE A 95 -12.24 3.93 4.52
C PHE A 95 -11.90 2.89 5.60
N SER A 96 -12.71 1.84 5.72
CA SER A 96 -12.44 0.71 6.62
C SER A 96 -12.23 -0.58 5.86
N LYS A 97 -11.28 -1.40 6.32
CA LYS A 97 -11.01 -2.74 5.80
C LYS A 97 -11.03 -3.74 6.95
N ARG A 98 -11.65 -4.90 6.72
CA ARG A 98 -11.52 -6.07 7.59
C ARG A 98 -10.32 -6.89 7.10
N LEU A 99 -9.48 -7.32 8.04
CA LEU A 99 -8.31 -8.16 7.80
C LEU A 99 -8.64 -9.62 8.06
#